data_AF-A0A950KR70-F1
#
_entry.id   AF-A0A950KR70-F1
#
_cell.length_a   1.000
_cell.length_b   1.000
_cell.length_c   1.000
_cell.angle_alpha   90.00
_cell.angle_beta   90.00
_cell.angle_gamma   90.00
#
_symmetry.space_group_name_H-M   'P 1'
#
loop_
_entity.id
_entity.type
_entity.pdbx_description
1 polymer ?
#
loop_
_entity_poly.entity_id
_entity_poly.type
_entity_poly.pdbx_seq_one_letter_code
_entity_poly.pdbx_strand_id
1 'polypeptide(L)'
;MRAEFSSIEGAAMKLRRGAPLAGAAGVLLAIAVASAGASPAAGPHVCSGKFHKPGLLKGTYPNGVVVKGVCAVTSGPAHVIGTLTVTKGSALGAVFGAHHSSLKVTGNLVVGKDAVVLLGCKVNPNGTGLPCKDDPNPKHPTLTSHGSVSGSIIEKSALGVIVHNSAIGKNVTQTGGGGGISCKPPKAGVFAKIKSPVYSDYEDSSIGGNLTVKLLRTCWLGVARVKIHGSATISRNKTKDPDAVEVLANHVSKNLSCNGNSHPSGEPPHSLPIWDSA
;
A
#
# COMPACT_ATOMS: atom_id res chain seq x y z
N MET A 1 -20.85 -15.59 -31.15
CA MET A 1 -21.29 -14.73 -32.28
C MET A 1 -21.17 -13.28 -31.80
N ARG A 2 -20.43 -12.34 -32.36
CA ARG A 2 -19.44 -12.23 -33.43
C ARG A 2 -18.35 -11.31 -32.86
N ALA A 3 -17.08 -11.68 -33.00
CA ALA A 3 -15.97 -10.75 -32.81
C ALA A 3 -15.55 -10.28 -34.20
N GLU A 4 -15.61 -8.98 -34.46
CA GLU A 4 -15.05 -8.40 -35.69
C GLU A 4 -13.58 -8.04 -35.45
N PHE A 5 -12.74 -8.70 -36.24
CA PHE A 5 -11.37 -8.31 -36.52
C PHE A 5 -11.40 -7.05 -37.39
N SER A 6 -10.57 -6.07 -37.07
CA SER A 6 -10.08 -5.15 -38.10
C SER A 6 -8.58 -4.96 -37.95
N SER A 7 -7.90 -5.44 -38.98
CA SER A 7 -6.47 -5.34 -39.26
C SER A 7 -6.15 -3.93 -39.75
N ILE A 8 -5.01 -3.37 -39.33
CA ILE A 8 -4.41 -2.24 -40.06
C ILE A 8 -2.93 -2.57 -40.25
N GLU A 9 -2.62 -2.95 -41.48
CA GLU A 9 -1.27 -3.02 -42.03
C GLU A 9 -0.71 -1.61 -42.28
N GLY A 10 0.61 -1.50 -42.16
CA GLY A 10 1.42 -0.78 -43.14
C GLY A 10 1.64 0.72 -42.93
N ALA A 11 2.87 1.09 -42.56
CA ALA A 11 3.73 1.87 -43.46
C ALA A 11 5.17 1.93 -42.93
N ALA A 12 6.08 1.28 -43.66
CA ALA A 12 7.51 1.46 -43.53
C ALA A 12 7.92 2.83 -44.08
N MET A 13 8.67 3.63 -43.31
CA MET A 13 9.26 4.86 -43.82
C MET A 13 10.76 4.66 -44.11
N LYS A 14 11.09 4.92 -45.38
CA LYS A 14 12.38 4.71 -46.04
C LYS A 14 13.50 5.57 -45.45
N LEU A 15 14.62 4.91 -45.18
CA LEU A 15 15.94 5.48 -44.96
C LEU A 15 16.45 6.14 -46.26
N ARG A 16 16.76 7.44 -46.23
CA ARG A 16 17.49 8.11 -47.31
C ARG A 16 18.91 8.45 -46.86
N ARG A 17 19.87 7.76 -47.49
CA ARG A 17 21.30 8.09 -47.50
C ARG A 17 21.51 9.30 -48.41
N GLY A 18 22.34 10.25 -47.97
CA GLY A 18 22.86 11.33 -48.78
C GLY A 18 24.03 12.01 -48.06
N ALA A 19 25.22 11.82 -48.60
CA ALA A 19 26.44 12.61 -48.39
C ALA A 19 27.09 12.77 -49.78
N PRO A 20 28.12 13.60 -50.03
CA PRO A 20 28.75 14.68 -49.24
C PRO A 20 28.90 16.00 -50.07
N LEU A 21 29.45 17.08 -49.51
CA LEU A 21 30.34 18.01 -50.25
C LEU A 21 31.01 19.01 -49.30
N ALA A 22 32.32 19.18 -49.51
CA ALA A 22 33.23 20.04 -48.79
C ALA A 22 33.08 21.53 -49.18
N GLY A 23 33.38 22.42 -48.25
CA GLY A 23 33.51 23.86 -48.48
C GLY A 23 34.02 24.56 -47.23
N ALA A 24 35.29 24.94 -47.25
CA ALA A 24 35.96 25.70 -46.19
C ALA A 24 35.64 27.20 -46.33
N ALA A 25 35.24 27.85 -45.24
CA ALA A 25 35.45 29.28 -44.99
C ALA A 25 35.23 29.56 -43.50
N GLY A 26 36.28 30.05 -42.84
CA GLY A 26 36.29 30.34 -41.42
C GLY A 26 35.39 31.52 -41.05
N VAL A 27 34.52 31.27 -40.08
CA VAL A 27 34.00 32.29 -39.17
C VAL A 27 34.07 31.66 -37.78
N LEU A 28 34.96 32.15 -36.92
CA LEU A 28 34.97 31.84 -35.49
C LEU A 28 33.75 32.53 -34.85
N LEU A 29 32.58 31.93 -35.05
CA LEU A 29 31.38 32.30 -34.31
C LEU A 29 31.49 31.60 -32.96
N ALA A 30 31.76 32.36 -31.90
CA ALA A 30 31.66 31.88 -30.54
C ALA A 30 30.19 31.51 -30.27
N ILE A 31 29.82 30.27 -30.58
CA ILE A 31 28.56 29.69 -30.14
C ILE A 31 28.71 29.54 -28.63
N ALA A 32 28.18 30.51 -27.90
CA ALA A 32 27.82 30.31 -26.51
C ALA A 32 26.81 29.16 -26.53
N VAL A 33 27.31 27.93 -26.35
CA VAL A 33 26.47 26.78 -26.05
C VAL A 33 25.89 27.10 -24.69
N ALA A 34 24.73 27.76 -24.69
CA ALA A 34 23.87 27.80 -23.53
C ALA A 34 23.49 26.34 -23.30
N SER A 35 24.28 25.64 -22.48
CA SER A 35 23.88 24.40 -21.86
C SER A 35 22.59 24.74 -21.14
N ALA A 36 21.45 24.43 -21.78
CA ALA A 36 20.15 24.44 -21.15
C ALA A 36 20.30 23.49 -19.98
N GLY A 37 20.55 24.06 -18.79
CA GLY A 37 20.63 23.29 -17.57
C GLY A 37 19.32 22.54 -17.48
N ALA A 38 19.36 21.22 -17.64
CA ALA A 38 18.19 20.40 -17.40
C ALA A 38 17.74 20.73 -15.98
N SER A 39 16.59 21.39 -15.85
CA SER A 39 15.99 21.64 -14.55
C SER A 39 15.97 20.30 -13.81
N PRO A 40 16.57 20.19 -12.61
CA PRO A 40 16.58 18.95 -11.89
C PRO A 40 15.14 18.43 -11.82
N ALA A 41 14.92 17.22 -12.33
CA ALA A 41 13.60 16.62 -12.35
C ALA A 41 12.99 16.78 -10.95
N ALA A 42 11.83 17.42 -10.86
CA ALA A 42 11.24 17.76 -9.58
C ALA A 42 11.14 16.48 -8.73
N GLY A 43 11.73 16.53 -7.52
CA GLY A 43 11.76 15.39 -6.62
C GLY A 43 10.35 14.94 -6.19
N PRO A 44 10.25 13.81 -5.46
CA PRO A 44 8.97 13.37 -4.93
C PRO A 44 8.40 14.40 -3.94
N HIS A 45 7.08 14.52 -3.91
CA HIS A 45 6.41 15.39 -2.94
C HIS A 45 6.62 14.85 -1.53
N VAL A 46 6.97 15.73 -0.58
CA VAL A 46 7.11 15.34 0.83
C VAL A 46 5.83 15.71 1.57
N CYS A 47 5.09 14.70 2.02
CA CYS A 47 3.98 14.91 2.93
C CYS A 47 4.47 14.80 4.37
N SER A 48 4.17 15.81 5.18
CA SER A 48 4.52 15.83 6.59
C SER A 48 3.40 16.35 7.46
N GLY A 49 3.31 15.83 8.68
CA GLY A 49 2.33 16.25 9.67
C GLY A 49 2.47 15.48 10.98
N LYS A 50 1.54 15.75 11.90
CA LYS A 50 1.48 15.12 13.23
C LYS A 50 0.13 14.45 13.41
N PHE A 51 -0.01 13.58 14.40
CA PHE A 51 -1.26 12.86 14.62
C PHE A 51 -2.49 13.77 14.78
N HIS A 52 -2.37 14.90 15.50
CA HIS A 52 -3.45 15.86 15.72
C HIS A 52 -3.65 16.84 14.54
N LYS A 53 -2.70 16.91 13.61
CA LYS A 53 -2.75 17.74 12.41
C LYS A 53 -1.99 17.02 11.30
N PRO A 54 -2.59 15.98 10.71
CA PRO A 54 -1.92 15.18 9.69
C PRO A 54 -1.66 16.03 8.45
N GLY A 55 -0.59 15.70 7.73
CA GLY A 55 -0.38 16.24 6.38
C GLY A 55 -1.47 15.72 5.46
N LEU A 56 -1.93 16.54 4.53
CA LEU A 56 -2.99 16.16 3.60
C LEU A 56 -2.39 15.72 2.26
N LEU A 57 -2.76 14.53 1.82
CA LEU A 57 -2.56 14.08 0.45
C LEU A 57 -3.89 14.17 -0.31
N LYS A 58 -3.90 15.02 -1.35
CA LYS A 58 -5.01 15.23 -2.28
C LYS A 58 -4.45 15.64 -3.65
N GLY A 59 -5.11 15.22 -4.73
CA GLY A 59 -4.69 15.54 -6.10
C GLY A 59 -3.62 14.59 -6.63
N THR A 60 -2.93 15.02 -7.69
CA THR A 60 -1.98 14.18 -8.43
C THR A 60 -0.53 14.54 -8.09
N TYR A 61 0.27 13.50 -7.80
CA TYR A 61 1.69 13.61 -7.46
C TYR A 61 2.52 12.86 -8.53
N PRO A 62 3.02 13.57 -9.57
CA PRO A 62 3.64 12.92 -10.73
C PRO A 62 4.95 12.20 -10.39
N ASN A 63 5.71 12.72 -9.43
CA ASN A 63 7.07 12.24 -9.13
C ASN A 63 7.12 11.35 -7.88
N GLY A 64 5.99 10.84 -7.42
CA GLY A 64 5.91 10.06 -6.19
C GLY A 64 5.69 10.90 -4.93
N VAL A 65 5.59 10.22 -3.80
CA VAL A 65 5.37 10.83 -2.48
C VAL A 65 6.30 10.19 -1.44
N VAL A 66 6.87 11.00 -0.57
CA VAL A 66 7.58 10.56 0.63
C VAL A 66 6.85 11.08 1.86
N VAL A 67 6.32 10.17 2.69
CA VAL A 67 5.65 10.51 3.95
C VAL A 67 6.69 10.57 5.08
N LYS A 68 6.79 11.74 5.72
CA LYS A 68 7.63 12.02 6.89
C LYS A 68 6.75 12.55 8.03
N GLY A 69 6.45 11.71 9.02
CA GLY A 69 5.48 12.01 10.08
C GLY A 69 4.14 11.34 9.82
N VAL A 70 3.02 12.03 10.07
CA VAL A 70 1.67 11.47 9.87
C VAL A 70 0.96 12.20 8.72
N CYS A 71 0.49 11.45 7.74
CA CYS A 71 -0.29 11.95 6.62
C CYS A 71 -1.60 11.18 6.43
N ALA A 72 -2.60 11.87 5.87
CA ALA A 72 -3.93 11.33 5.63
C ALA A 72 -4.43 11.67 4.22
N VAL A 73 -5.28 10.80 3.68
CA VAL A 73 -6.03 10.99 2.43
C VAL A 73 -7.51 11.10 2.81
N THR A 74 -8.01 12.32 3.07
CA THR A 74 -9.30 12.53 3.78
C THR A 74 -10.19 13.65 3.20
N SER A 75 -9.85 14.25 2.06
CA SER A 75 -10.64 15.36 1.49
C SER A 75 -10.74 15.30 -0.03
N GLY A 76 -10.76 14.09 -0.57
CA GLY A 76 -10.77 13.81 -1.99
C GLY A 76 -9.67 12.82 -2.40
N PRO A 77 -9.65 12.41 -3.68
CA PRO A 77 -8.72 11.41 -4.16
C PRO A 77 -7.28 11.94 -4.18
N ALA A 78 -6.34 11.04 -3.90
CA ALA A 78 -4.91 11.24 -4.09
C ALA A 78 -4.38 10.21 -5.10
N HIS A 79 -3.71 10.67 -6.16
CA HIS A 79 -3.09 9.81 -7.16
C HIS A 79 -1.57 10.05 -7.19
N VAL A 80 -0.81 9.07 -6.74
CA VAL A 80 0.65 9.06 -6.79
C VAL A 80 1.10 8.26 -8.01
N ILE A 81 1.67 8.91 -9.02
CA ILE A 81 2.12 8.23 -10.24
C ILE A 81 3.41 7.43 -9.98
N GLY A 82 4.31 8.00 -9.15
CA GLY A 82 5.53 7.33 -8.74
C GLY A 82 5.36 6.36 -7.57
N THR A 83 6.47 6.07 -6.90
CA THR A 83 6.47 5.31 -5.64
C THR A 83 5.96 6.19 -4.50
N LEU A 84 5.10 5.62 -3.65
CA LEU A 84 4.78 6.18 -2.34
C LEU A 84 5.66 5.50 -1.30
N THR A 85 6.47 6.28 -0.58
CA THR A 85 7.32 5.76 0.50
C THR A 85 6.86 6.30 1.84
N VAL A 86 6.51 5.43 2.78
CA VAL A 86 6.28 5.79 4.18
C VAL A 86 7.58 5.54 4.96
N THR A 87 8.24 6.63 5.34
CA THR A 87 9.57 6.55 5.96
C THR A 87 9.51 6.00 7.38
N LYS A 88 10.69 5.70 7.96
CA LYS A 88 10.80 5.09 9.28
C LYS A 88 9.94 5.82 10.33
N GLY A 89 9.14 5.08 11.08
CA GLY A 89 8.28 5.61 12.16
C GLY A 89 7.16 6.56 11.69
N SER A 90 6.96 6.71 10.38
CA SER A 90 5.90 7.55 9.81
C SER A 90 4.61 6.76 9.64
N ALA A 91 3.49 7.45 9.46
CA ALA A 91 2.18 6.86 9.28
C ALA A 91 1.44 7.48 8.10
N LEU A 92 0.77 6.62 7.33
CA LEU A 92 -0.17 7.01 6.29
C LEU A 92 -1.55 6.40 6.59
N GLY A 93 -2.57 7.25 6.69
CA GLY A 93 -3.96 6.84 6.80
C GLY A 93 -4.74 7.15 5.52
N ALA A 94 -5.18 6.12 4.81
CA ALA A 94 -6.06 6.22 3.65
C ALA A 94 -7.35 5.41 3.91
N VAL A 95 -7.98 5.66 5.06
CA VAL A 95 -9.16 4.95 5.58
C VAL A 95 -10.32 5.91 5.78
N PHE A 96 -10.50 6.82 4.82
CA PHE A 96 -11.51 7.86 4.84
C PHE A 96 -12.36 7.72 3.59
N GLY A 97 -13.69 7.75 3.75
CA GLY A 97 -14.63 7.59 2.64
C GLY A 97 -15.36 8.89 2.27
N ALA A 98 -15.38 9.90 3.15
CA ALA A 98 -16.05 11.16 2.85
C ALA A 98 -15.34 11.88 1.70
N HIS A 99 -16.10 12.66 0.93
CA HIS A 99 -15.62 13.39 -0.25
C HIS A 99 -14.96 12.49 -1.32
N HIS A 100 -15.36 11.21 -1.38
CA HIS A 100 -14.76 10.21 -2.28
C HIS A 100 -13.23 10.08 -2.10
N SER A 101 -12.77 10.21 -0.84
CA SER A 101 -11.37 10.04 -0.50
C SER A 101 -10.90 8.64 -0.84
N SER A 102 -9.79 8.55 -1.58
CA SER A 102 -9.21 7.30 -2.06
C SER A 102 -7.74 7.51 -2.40
N LEU A 103 -6.95 6.45 -2.27
CA LEU A 103 -5.53 6.47 -2.62
C LEU A 103 -5.26 5.55 -3.80
N LYS A 104 -4.69 6.12 -4.87
CA LYS A 104 -4.14 5.38 -6.00
C LYS A 104 -2.64 5.60 -6.07
N VAL A 105 -1.87 4.51 -6.13
CA VAL A 105 -0.42 4.52 -6.34
C VAL A 105 -0.12 3.72 -7.61
N THR A 106 0.39 4.36 -8.65
CA THR A 106 0.78 3.66 -9.89
C THR A 106 2.11 2.92 -9.72
N GLY A 107 3.02 3.44 -8.90
CA GLY A 107 4.25 2.76 -8.52
C GLY A 107 4.07 1.75 -7.38
N ASN A 108 5.13 1.57 -6.60
CA ASN A 108 5.10 0.74 -5.39
C ASN A 108 4.66 1.55 -4.17
N LEU A 109 4.11 0.86 -3.18
CA LEU A 109 3.98 1.36 -1.82
C LEU A 109 5.08 0.74 -0.97
N VAL A 110 6.03 1.55 -0.50
CA VAL A 110 7.17 1.11 0.31
C VAL A 110 6.96 1.56 1.75
N VAL A 111 6.93 0.62 2.68
CA VAL A 111 6.71 0.87 4.10
C VAL A 111 7.99 0.57 4.87
N GLY A 112 8.55 1.62 5.44
CA GLY A 112 9.80 1.56 6.18
C GLY A 112 9.66 0.92 7.56
N LYS A 113 10.81 0.83 8.25
CA LYS A 113 10.87 0.30 9.61
C LYS A 113 9.99 1.10 10.57
N ASP A 114 9.25 0.40 11.43
CA ASP A 114 8.35 0.97 12.44
C ASP A 114 7.25 1.90 11.85
N ALA A 115 7.07 1.92 10.53
CA ALA A 115 6.05 2.72 9.86
C ALA A 115 4.68 2.03 9.88
N VAL A 116 3.63 2.83 9.72
CA VAL A 116 2.24 2.34 9.70
C VAL A 116 1.55 2.74 8.40
N VAL A 117 0.81 1.81 7.81
CA VAL A 117 -0.13 2.09 6.73
C VAL A 117 -1.49 1.55 7.11
N LEU A 118 -2.51 2.38 6.97
CA LEU A 118 -3.91 1.99 6.94
C LEU A 118 -4.42 2.31 5.54
N LEU A 119 -4.89 1.33 4.77
CA LEU A 119 -5.27 1.49 3.38
C LEU A 119 -6.64 0.88 3.11
N GLY A 120 -7.58 1.72 2.69
CA GLY A 120 -8.94 1.32 2.37
C GLY A 120 -9.78 1.03 3.61
N CYS A 121 -11.09 1.16 3.44
CA CYS A 121 -12.10 0.89 4.45
C CYS A 121 -13.37 0.45 3.73
N LYS A 122 -14.23 -0.31 4.40
CA LYS A 122 -15.49 -0.76 3.80
C LYS A 122 -16.64 -0.64 4.76
N VAL A 123 -17.82 -0.48 4.19
CA VAL A 123 -19.05 -0.80 4.90
C VAL A 123 -19.07 -2.30 5.13
N ASN A 124 -19.33 -2.70 6.38
CA ASN A 124 -19.76 -4.05 6.66
C ASN A 124 -21.07 -4.04 7.46
N PRO A 125 -22.20 -4.46 6.87
CA PRO A 125 -23.48 -4.49 7.56
C PRO A 125 -23.53 -5.48 8.73
N ASN A 126 -22.62 -6.46 8.76
CA ASN A 126 -22.49 -7.45 9.83
C ASN A 126 -21.40 -7.06 10.86
N GLY A 127 -20.87 -5.84 10.79
CA GLY A 127 -19.87 -5.33 11.72
C GLY A 127 -18.46 -5.89 11.55
N THR A 128 -18.16 -6.64 10.48
CA THR A 128 -16.84 -7.26 10.28
C THR A 128 -15.89 -6.41 9.39
N GLY A 129 -14.68 -6.11 9.84
CA GLY A 129 -13.68 -5.38 9.05
C GLY A 129 -13.70 -3.87 9.28
N LEU A 130 -12.84 -3.11 8.59
CA LEU A 130 -12.48 -1.76 9.01
C LEU A 130 -13.46 -0.67 8.48
N PRO A 131 -14.30 -0.06 9.34
CA PRO A 131 -15.14 1.06 8.94
C PRO A 131 -14.29 2.30 8.63
N CYS A 132 -14.78 3.16 7.72
CA CYS A 132 -14.08 4.39 7.42
C CYS A 132 -14.05 5.31 8.66
N LYS A 133 -12.90 5.94 8.89
CA LYS A 133 -12.64 6.73 10.10
C LYS A 133 -13.56 7.96 10.22
N ASP A 134 -14.02 8.48 9.09
CA ASP A 134 -14.90 9.62 8.94
C ASP A 134 -16.35 9.22 8.63
N ASP A 135 -16.74 7.98 8.91
CA ASP A 135 -18.13 7.56 8.77
C ASP A 135 -19.03 8.31 9.77
N PRO A 136 -20.11 8.96 9.30
CA PRO A 136 -21.04 9.66 10.19
C PRO A 136 -21.87 8.70 11.03
N ASN A 137 -21.95 7.41 10.67
CA ASN A 137 -22.73 6.40 11.37
C ASN A 137 -21.85 5.19 11.75
N PRO A 138 -21.04 5.28 12.81
CA PRO A 138 -20.10 4.21 13.17
C PRO A 138 -20.78 2.90 13.59
N LYS A 139 -22.06 2.92 13.98
CA LYS A 139 -22.82 1.70 14.34
C LYS A 139 -23.40 1.00 13.11
N HIS A 140 -23.64 1.75 12.04
CA HIS A 140 -24.08 1.24 10.75
C HIS A 140 -23.32 1.96 9.65
N PRO A 141 -22.04 1.60 9.44
CA PRO A 141 -21.18 2.31 8.50
C PRO A 141 -21.82 2.42 7.12
N THR A 142 -21.65 3.56 6.48
CA THR A 142 -22.20 3.89 5.15
C THR A 142 -21.13 4.26 4.13
N LEU A 143 -19.91 4.56 4.59
CA LEU A 143 -18.80 4.98 3.77
C LEU A 143 -17.87 3.82 3.45
N THR A 144 -17.32 3.86 2.24
CA THR A 144 -16.34 2.90 1.74
C THR A 144 -15.25 3.66 1.00
N SER A 145 -14.01 3.21 1.10
CA SER A 145 -12.88 3.70 0.32
C SER A 145 -12.09 2.54 -0.25
N HIS A 146 -11.74 2.66 -1.54
CA HIS A 146 -10.94 1.67 -2.24
C HIS A 146 -9.52 2.19 -2.44
N GLY A 147 -8.55 1.47 -1.87
CA GLY A 147 -7.14 1.68 -2.15
C GLY A 147 -6.70 0.96 -3.43
N SER A 148 -5.78 1.54 -4.19
CA SER A 148 -5.13 0.81 -5.29
C SER A 148 -3.63 1.09 -5.36
N VAL A 149 -2.86 0.02 -5.53
CA VAL A 149 -1.41 0.05 -5.76
C VAL A 149 -1.14 -0.78 -7.01
N SER A 150 -0.86 -0.19 -8.15
CA SER A 150 -0.60 -0.94 -9.39
C SER A 150 0.72 -1.71 -9.33
N GLY A 151 1.67 -1.26 -8.52
CA GLY A 151 2.91 -1.99 -8.20
C GLY A 151 2.74 -2.98 -7.05
N SER A 152 3.80 -3.12 -6.26
CA SER A 152 3.86 -3.97 -5.08
C SER A 152 3.71 -3.16 -3.79
N ILE A 153 3.23 -3.81 -2.73
CA ILE A 153 3.41 -3.35 -1.36
C ILE A 153 4.67 -4.04 -0.80
N ILE A 154 5.63 -3.25 -0.32
CA ILE A 154 6.93 -3.73 0.15
C ILE A 154 7.19 -3.18 1.54
N GLU A 155 7.21 -4.07 2.53
CA GLU A 155 7.29 -3.71 3.94
C GLU A 155 8.52 -4.35 4.58
N LYS A 156 9.38 -3.50 5.13
CA LYS A 156 10.62 -3.93 5.79
C LYS A 156 10.58 -3.47 7.24
N SER A 157 10.24 -4.40 8.12
CA SER A 157 10.09 -4.17 9.56
C SER A 157 9.06 -3.09 9.89
N ALA A 158 7.96 -3.00 9.15
CA ALA A 158 6.86 -2.09 9.45
C ALA A 158 6.28 -2.36 10.85
N LEU A 159 5.74 -1.32 11.49
CA LEU A 159 5.05 -1.51 12.77
C LEU A 159 3.74 -2.27 12.55
N GLY A 160 2.93 -1.83 11.58
CA GLY A 160 1.72 -2.54 11.17
C GLY A 160 1.22 -2.02 9.83
N VAL A 161 0.73 -2.92 9.00
CA VAL A 161 0.12 -2.60 7.71
C VAL A 161 -1.25 -3.25 7.67
N ILE A 162 -2.26 -2.41 7.47
CA ILE A 162 -3.67 -2.78 7.52
C ILE A 162 -4.25 -2.41 6.16
N VAL A 163 -4.66 -3.40 5.39
CA VAL A 163 -5.08 -3.24 4.00
C VAL A 163 -6.45 -3.87 3.80
N HIS A 164 -7.46 -3.03 3.67
CA HIS A 164 -8.84 -3.44 3.47
C HIS A 164 -9.33 -2.99 2.10
N ASN A 165 -10.21 -3.78 1.49
CA ASN A 165 -10.99 -3.34 0.33
C ASN A 165 -10.15 -2.71 -0.81
N SER A 166 -8.99 -3.31 -1.09
CA SER A 166 -7.96 -2.71 -1.93
C SER A 166 -7.48 -3.62 -3.06
N ALA A 167 -6.91 -3.03 -4.11
CA ALA A 167 -6.34 -3.75 -5.24
C ALA A 167 -4.81 -3.52 -5.34
N ILE A 168 -4.05 -4.60 -5.27
CA ILE A 168 -2.59 -4.62 -5.40
C ILE A 168 -2.24 -5.34 -6.70
N GLY A 169 -1.67 -4.63 -7.67
CA GLY A 169 -1.42 -5.16 -9.01
C GLY A 169 -0.30 -6.20 -9.07
N LYS A 170 0.68 -6.13 -8.16
CA LYS A 170 1.81 -7.07 -8.09
C LYS A 170 1.84 -7.79 -6.74
N ASN A 171 2.99 -7.79 -6.08
CA ASN A 171 3.22 -8.60 -4.88
C ASN A 171 2.95 -7.80 -3.61
N VAL A 172 2.61 -8.50 -2.53
CA VAL A 172 2.70 -7.99 -1.17
C VAL A 172 3.84 -8.74 -0.48
N THR A 173 4.79 -8.02 0.10
CA THR A 173 5.90 -8.62 0.84
C THR A 173 6.11 -7.89 2.16
N GLN A 174 5.77 -8.56 3.25
CA GLN A 174 6.00 -8.12 4.61
C GLN A 174 7.07 -8.97 5.27
N THR A 175 8.15 -8.34 5.73
CA THR A 175 9.27 -9.01 6.40
C THR A 175 9.63 -8.31 7.70
N GLY A 176 9.54 -9.04 8.83
CA GLY A 176 9.87 -8.51 10.15
C GLY A 176 8.81 -7.55 10.71
N GLY A 177 9.15 -6.84 11.79
CA GLY A 177 8.30 -5.78 12.34
C GLY A 177 7.26 -6.28 13.34
N GLY A 178 6.12 -5.57 13.44
CA GLY A 178 4.97 -5.94 14.28
C GLY A 178 4.99 -5.42 15.72
N GLY A 179 5.99 -4.62 16.11
CA GLY A 179 6.02 -3.99 17.44
C GLY A 179 6.31 -4.94 18.62
N GLY A 180 6.50 -6.24 18.37
CA GLY A 180 6.79 -7.24 19.37
C GLY A 180 5.61 -8.19 19.64
N ILE A 181 5.85 -9.22 20.44
CA ILE A 181 4.84 -10.26 20.77
C ILE A 181 4.01 -9.77 21.97
N SER A 182 3.09 -8.84 21.72
CA SER A 182 2.23 -8.23 22.74
C SER A 182 0.87 -7.86 22.17
N CYS A 183 -0.21 -8.20 22.88
CA CYS A 183 -1.58 -7.75 22.58
C CYS A 183 -2.02 -6.58 23.48
N LYS A 184 -1.08 -5.90 24.11
CA LYS A 184 -1.36 -4.62 24.80
C LYS A 184 -1.20 -3.48 23.81
N PRO A 185 -2.14 -2.51 23.77
CA PRO A 185 -1.92 -1.28 23.03
C PRO A 185 -0.59 -0.64 23.44
N PRO A 186 0.24 -0.17 22.49
CA PRO A 186 1.49 0.48 22.83
C PRO A 186 1.23 1.81 23.54
N LYS A 187 2.24 2.35 24.23
CA LYS A 187 2.13 3.63 24.96
C LYS A 187 2.16 4.87 24.04
N ALA A 188 2.62 4.72 22.80
CA ALA A 188 2.77 5.80 21.82
C ALA A 188 2.56 5.30 20.38
N GLY A 189 2.42 6.23 19.45
CA GLY A 189 2.21 5.94 18.02
C GLY A 189 0.74 5.76 17.63
N VAL A 190 0.51 5.36 16.38
CA VAL A 190 -0.85 5.23 15.80
C VAL A 190 -1.70 4.23 16.59
N PHE A 191 -1.17 3.03 16.83
CA PHE A 191 -1.85 1.97 17.60
C PHE A 191 -2.23 2.40 19.02
N ALA A 192 -1.40 3.20 19.69
CA ALA A 192 -1.74 3.78 21.00
C ALA A 192 -2.96 4.71 20.92
N LYS A 193 -3.06 5.49 19.84
CA LYS A 193 -4.15 6.46 19.65
C LYS A 193 -5.47 5.83 19.27
N ILE A 194 -5.44 4.73 18.53
CA ILE A 194 -6.63 3.92 18.24
C ILE A 194 -6.91 2.88 19.33
N LYS A 195 -6.14 2.90 20.44
CA LYS A 195 -6.28 1.98 21.59
C LYS A 195 -6.28 0.50 21.17
N SER A 196 -5.53 0.17 20.12
CA SER A 196 -5.47 -1.17 19.55
C SER A 196 -4.08 -1.77 19.77
N PRO A 197 -3.98 -3.10 19.99
CA PRO A 197 -2.69 -3.77 19.88
C PRO A 197 -2.08 -3.57 18.49
N VAL A 198 -0.78 -3.82 18.35
CA VAL A 198 -0.16 -3.81 17.02
C VAL A 198 -0.55 -5.08 16.28
N TYR A 199 -1.09 -4.93 15.08
CA TYR A 199 -1.43 -6.02 14.17
C TYR A 199 -1.12 -5.66 12.73
N SER A 200 -1.21 -6.63 11.84
CA SER A 200 -1.23 -6.40 10.39
C SER A 200 -2.31 -7.25 9.77
N ASP A 201 -2.93 -6.75 8.72
CA ASP A 201 -3.97 -7.47 8.03
C ASP A 201 -4.02 -7.16 6.53
N TYR A 202 -4.61 -8.12 5.82
CA TYR A 202 -4.99 -7.99 4.42
C TYR A 202 -6.38 -8.59 4.30
N GLU A 203 -7.37 -7.76 4.03
CA GLU A 203 -8.76 -8.14 4.09
C GLU A 203 -9.54 -7.63 2.87
N ASP A 204 -10.44 -8.45 2.33
CA ASP A 204 -11.34 -8.10 1.22
C ASP A 204 -10.64 -7.45 0.02
N SER A 205 -9.43 -7.94 -0.25
CA SER A 205 -8.52 -7.31 -1.19
C SER A 205 -8.16 -8.26 -2.34
N SER A 206 -7.58 -7.72 -3.40
CA SER A 206 -6.99 -8.50 -4.48
C SER A 206 -5.50 -8.25 -4.60
N ILE A 207 -4.75 -9.31 -4.86
CA ILE A 207 -3.30 -9.28 -5.07
C ILE A 207 -3.01 -10.01 -6.38
N GLY A 208 -2.54 -9.27 -7.38
CA GLY A 208 -2.24 -9.79 -8.72
C GLY A 208 -1.02 -10.73 -8.76
N GLY A 209 -0.14 -10.64 -7.76
CA GLY A 209 1.03 -11.50 -7.59
C GLY A 209 0.96 -12.36 -6.32
N ASN A 210 2.11 -12.50 -5.67
CA ASN A 210 2.28 -13.30 -4.47
C ASN A 210 2.03 -12.46 -3.20
N LEU A 211 1.53 -13.12 -2.16
CA LEU A 211 1.54 -12.62 -0.79
C LEU A 211 2.64 -13.34 0.00
N THR A 212 3.53 -12.59 0.63
CA THR A 212 4.52 -13.14 1.57
C THR A 212 4.53 -12.34 2.85
N VAL A 213 4.21 -12.99 3.97
CA VAL A 213 4.34 -12.42 5.32
C VAL A 213 5.27 -13.31 6.12
N LYS A 214 6.44 -12.80 6.47
CA LYS A 214 7.45 -13.57 7.20
C LYS A 214 8.15 -12.82 8.31
N LEU A 215 8.58 -13.56 9.33
CA LEU A 215 9.36 -13.02 10.47
C LEU A 215 8.63 -11.91 11.25
N LEU A 216 7.32 -11.74 11.06
CA LEU A 216 6.50 -10.75 11.76
C LEU A 216 6.42 -11.11 13.25
N ARG A 217 6.53 -10.12 14.13
CA ARG A 217 6.41 -10.30 15.59
C ARG A 217 5.36 -9.33 16.12
N THR A 218 4.13 -9.80 16.27
CA THR A 218 2.95 -8.92 16.43
C THR A 218 1.93 -9.49 17.44
N CYS A 219 0.82 -8.78 17.71
CA CYS A 219 -0.31 -9.39 18.43
C CYS A 219 -1.00 -10.43 17.55
N TRP A 220 -1.46 -9.99 16.38
CA TRP A 220 -2.31 -10.71 15.44
C TRP A 220 -1.92 -10.41 13.98
N LEU A 221 -2.19 -11.37 13.10
CA LEU A 221 -1.99 -11.32 11.65
C LEU A 221 -3.21 -11.93 10.95
N GLY A 222 -3.91 -11.10 10.17
CA GLY A 222 -5.03 -11.52 9.34
C GLY A 222 -4.70 -11.58 7.86
N VAL A 223 -5.14 -12.64 7.19
CA VAL A 223 -5.27 -12.70 5.73
C VAL A 223 -6.65 -13.29 5.45
N ALA A 224 -7.63 -12.43 5.19
CA ALA A 224 -9.02 -12.86 5.12
C ALA A 224 -9.73 -12.37 3.85
N ARG A 225 -10.37 -13.30 3.13
CA ARG A 225 -11.14 -12.99 1.91
C ARG A 225 -10.32 -12.24 0.86
N VAL A 226 -9.05 -12.62 0.73
CA VAL A 226 -8.13 -12.05 -0.25
C VAL A 226 -8.09 -12.93 -1.51
N LYS A 227 -8.23 -12.30 -2.67
CA LYS A 227 -7.99 -12.96 -3.97
C LYS A 227 -6.54 -12.82 -4.37
N ILE A 228 -5.77 -13.90 -4.22
CA ILE A 228 -4.34 -13.98 -4.50
C ILE A 228 -4.14 -14.73 -5.81
N HIS A 229 -3.68 -14.03 -6.85
CA HIS A 229 -3.45 -14.61 -8.18
C HIS A 229 -2.13 -15.39 -8.28
N GLY A 230 -1.22 -15.18 -7.33
CA GLY A 230 0.01 -15.97 -7.17
C GLY A 230 -0.09 -16.98 -6.02
N SER A 231 1.03 -17.15 -5.33
CA SER A 231 1.15 -17.97 -4.12
C SER A 231 1.04 -17.12 -2.86
N ALA A 232 0.58 -17.72 -1.77
CA ALA A 232 0.60 -17.17 -0.43
C ALA A 232 1.63 -17.91 0.43
N THR A 233 2.53 -17.18 1.09
CA THR A 233 3.53 -17.74 2.02
C THR A 233 3.50 -16.97 3.33
N ILE A 234 3.03 -17.64 4.38
CA ILE A 234 2.95 -17.10 5.73
C ILE A 234 3.92 -17.92 6.58
N SER A 235 5.08 -17.35 6.96
CA SER A 235 6.13 -18.17 7.56
C SER A 235 6.94 -17.50 8.66
N ARG A 236 7.31 -18.29 9.68
CA ARG A 236 8.17 -17.85 10.78
C ARG A 236 7.66 -16.61 11.51
N ASN A 237 6.36 -16.38 11.50
CA ASN A 237 5.72 -15.30 12.25
C ASN A 237 5.55 -15.75 13.71
N LYS A 238 5.70 -14.81 14.63
CA LYS A 238 5.46 -15.03 16.06
C LYS A 238 4.41 -14.06 16.54
N THR A 239 3.35 -14.59 17.10
CA THR A 239 2.21 -13.79 17.53
C THR A 239 1.88 -14.03 18.98
N LYS A 240 1.04 -13.16 19.59
CA LYS A 240 0.69 -13.26 21.00
C LYS A 240 -0.75 -13.72 21.23
N ASP A 241 -1.66 -13.42 20.31
CA ASP A 241 -3.01 -13.96 20.39
C ASP A 241 -2.97 -15.48 20.14
N PRO A 242 -3.66 -16.32 20.94
CA PRO A 242 -3.74 -17.75 20.68
C PRO A 242 -4.40 -18.13 19.35
N ASP A 243 -5.23 -17.26 18.76
CA ASP A 243 -5.80 -17.45 17.42
C ASP A 243 -5.19 -16.44 16.41
N ALA A 244 -3.92 -16.10 16.61
CA ALA A 244 -3.35 -14.91 15.98
C ALA A 244 -3.05 -14.95 14.48
N VAL A 245 -2.95 -16.13 13.86
CA VAL A 245 -2.56 -16.23 12.44
C VAL A 245 -3.75 -16.79 11.68
N GLU A 246 -4.62 -15.88 11.26
CA GLU A 246 -5.86 -16.20 10.58
C GLU A 246 -5.67 -16.13 9.07
N VAL A 247 -5.81 -17.28 8.40
CA VAL A 247 -5.80 -17.37 6.92
C VAL A 247 -7.16 -17.91 6.48
N LEU A 248 -8.12 -17.01 6.28
CA LEU A 248 -9.54 -17.35 6.21
C LEU A 248 -10.17 -16.99 4.86
N ALA A 249 -10.92 -17.92 4.27
CA ALA A 249 -11.74 -17.69 3.09
C ALA A 249 -11.02 -17.02 1.90
N ASN A 250 -9.73 -17.29 1.72
CA ASN A 250 -8.93 -16.74 0.63
C ASN A 250 -9.08 -17.57 -0.65
N HIS A 251 -8.93 -16.92 -1.80
CA HIS A 251 -8.75 -17.60 -3.07
C HIS A 251 -7.28 -17.49 -3.50
N VAL A 252 -6.51 -18.57 -3.38
CA VAL A 252 -5.10 -18.63 -3.78
C VAL A 252 -4.98 -19.44 -5.06
N SER A 253 -4.51 -18.81 -6.14
CA SER A 253 -4.51 -19.46 -7.47
C SER A 253 -3.35 -20.44 -7.66
N LYS A 254 -2.32 -20.35 -6.82
CA LYS A 254 -1.17 -21.27 -6.81
C LYS A 254 -1.03 -21.93 -5.44
N ASN A 255 0.14 -21.82 -4.81
CA ASN A 255 0.43 -22.53 -3.56
C ASN A 255 0.07 -21.68 -2.34
N LEU A 256 -0.49 -22.32 -1.32
CA LEU A 256 -0.57 -21.78 0.04
C LEU A 256 0.44 -22.53 0.92
N SER A 257 1.39 -21.81 1.52
CA SER A 257 2.36 -22.37 2.46
C SER A 257 2.32 -21.63 3.78
N CYS A 258 2.05 -22.38 4.85
CA CYS A 258 2.09 -21.90 6.23
C CYS A 258 3.13 -22.73 6.99
N ASN A 259 4.28 -22.14 7.36
CA ASN A 259 5.37 -22.90 7.99
C ASN A 259 6.11 -22.13 9.08
N GLY A 260 6.42 -22.81 10.19
CA GLY A 260 7.21 -22.24 11.29
C GLY A 260 6.56 -21.05 12.01
N ASN A 261 5.26 -20.81 11.83
CA ASN A 261 4.53 -19.81 12.62
C ASN A 261 4.30 -20.32 14.04
N SER A 262 4.29 -19.44 15.03
CA SER A 262 4.08 -19.80 16.43
C SER A 262 3.24 -18.75 17.17
N HIS A 263 2.28 -19.22 17.96
CA HIS A 263 1.45 -18.46 18.89
C HIS A 263 1.40 -19.21 20.23
N PRO A 264 1.00 -18.58 21.35
CA PRO A 264 0.81 -19.29 22.60
C PRO A 264 -0.23 -20.40 22.44
N SER A 265 0.05 -21.58 22.96
CA SER A 265 -0.92 -22.68 23.04
C SER A 265 -1.98 -22.37 24.10
N GLY A 266 -3.25 -22.57 23.76
CA GLY A 266 -4.39 -22.43 24.67
C GLY A 266 -5.43 -21.50 24.07
N GLU A 267 -6.49 -22.08 23.50
CA GLU A 267 -7.71 -21.35 23.16
C GLU A 267 -8.23 -20.71 24.46
N PRO A 268 -8.32 -19.38 24.58
CA PRO A 268 -8.94 -18.77 25.74
C PRO A 268 -10.38 -19.28 25.83
N PRO A 269 -10.87 -19.72 27.00
CA PRO A 269 -12.29 -19.86 27.19
C PRO A 269 -12.87 -18.46 26.96
N HIS A 270 -13.64 -18.29 25.89
CA HIS A 270 -14.16 -17.00 25.40
C HIS A 270 -13.15 -16.09 24.67
N SER A 271 -12.30 -16.63 23.78
CA SER A 271 -11.72 -15.79 22.73
C SER A 271 -12.87 -15.26 21.87
N LEU A 272 -13.28 -14.02 22.14
CA LEU A 272 -14.10 -13.29 21.18
C LEU A 272 -13.20 -13.06 19.96
N PRO A 273 -13.68 -13.41 18.76
CA PRO A 273 -12.96 -13.10 17.54
C PRO A 273 -12.63 -11.59 17.55
N ILE A 274 -11.37 -11.18 17.27
CA ILE A 274 -10.96 -9.75 17.25
C ILE A 274 -11.85 -8.91 16.30
N TRP A 275 -12.61 -9.58 15.44
CA TRP A 275 -13.72 -9.07 14.64
C TRP A 275 -14.71 -8.14 15.35
N ASP A 276 -14.85 -8.20 16.69
CA ASP A 276 -15.76 -7.30 17.44
C ASP A 276 -15.12 -5.94 17.83
N SER A 277 -13.83 -5.73 17.54
CA SER A 277 -13.06 -4.56 18.02
C SER A 277 -12.43 -3.69 16.93
N ALA A 278 -12.64 -4.00 15.65
CA ALA A 278 -12.15 -3.23 14.51
C ALA A 278 -13.30 -2.59 13.73
#